data_AF-F4S0A8-F1
#
_entry.id   AF-F4S0A8-F1
#
_cell.length_a   1.000
_cell.length_b   1.000
_cell.length_c   1.000
_cell.angle_alpha   90.00
_cell.angle_beta   90.00
_cell.angle_gamma   90.00
#
_symmetry.space_group_name_H-M   'P 1'
#
loop_
_entity.id
_entity.type
_entity.pdbx_description
1 polymer ?
#
loop_
_entity_poly.entity_id
_entity_poly.type
_entity_poly.pdbx_seq_one_letter_code
_entity_poly.pdbx_strand_id
1 'polypeptide(L)'
;MKHIYLYLLINLISQFGIKFHGVQNLIAQSIEISEGTSGIQNTHTKHSTEFLESRTDKAKEFWEKNWIITVAIECHEDFCDTRFHKSLIGQINEVLLSEEGTWAIQLNDLFEKTKLNGPEQAVLFHTLKKIPNFYELPYEVVLAVWEQLRRVWHTKEVPEKDKDLWRYHATLALDTYDQQMIAQIRSLKPGKGWWGLIESRINFYREFIDFVVAQREMGLHGFRLAGNWSPEDQKALFVFWISNRVLYSRMERSPNLQLVLETQMIQTRLIQAVQDHPDHLFPVQEVDQDGWNNKAQSILISQSQTILDYINSIESSDLYEYDINIESKQSDLSAIRFTSTQKTVKPYGLEVDPVWKAQDQMKIIKFWSTYVQVFLKMRNLGETGSLEIVIGNLVKRNYMETASIMKEFLSYIEDGVHPLQTNPILARFLEYFSAKTQSPEQNKEALEGLRLFRIEHEF
;
A
#
# COMPACT_ATOMS: atom_id res chain seq x y z
N MET A 1 -11.11 -28.52 3.50
CA MET A 1 -10.49 -27.63 2.48
C MET A 1 -11.19 -27.65 1.11
N LYS A 2 -11.39 -28.81 0.45
CA LYS A 2 -12.04 -28.87 -0.89
C LYS A 2 -13.46 -28.25 -0.97
N HIS A 3 -14.26 -28.33 0.09
CA HIS A 3 -15.63 -27.78 0.11
C HIS A 3 -15.71 -26.25 0.25
N ILE A 4 -14.68 -25.59 0.80
CA ILE A 4 -14.64 -24.12 0.97
C ILE A 4 -14.31 -23.44 -0.36
N TYR A 5 -13.35 -23.99 -1.11
CA TYR A 5 -13.04 -23.54 -2.47
C TYR A 5 -14.24 -23.69 -3.40
N LEU A 6 -14.99 -24.81 -3.30
CA LEU A 6 -16.20 -25.02 -4.10
C LEU A 6 -17.30 -24.01 -3.74
N TYR A 7 -17.47 -23.67 -2.45
CA TYR A 7 -18.47 -22.70 -1.99
C TYR A 7 -18.14 -21.26 -2.41
N LEU A 8 -16.86 -20.86 -2.40
CA LEU A 8 -16.41 -19.55 -2.88
C LEU A 8 -16.52 -19.44 -4.40
N LEU A 9 -16.19 -20.52 -5.13
CA LEU A 9 -16.32 -20.59 -6.58
C LEU A 9 -17.79 -20.53 -7.03
N ILE A 10 -18.70 -21.23 -6.34
CA ILE A 10 -20.15 -21.21 -6.62
C ILE A 10 -20.75 -19.82 -6.36
N ASN A 11 -20.34 -19.14 -5.27
CA ASN A 11 -20.80 -17.78 -4.99
C ASN A 11 -20.33 -16.77 -6.05
N LEU A 12 -19.06 -16.88 -6.49
CA LEU A 12 -18.53 -16.09 -7.60
C LEU A 12 -19.33 -16.35 -8.89
N ILE A 13 -19.58 -17.62 -9.23
CA ILE A 13 -20.32 -17.99 -10.45
C ILE A 13 -21.77 -17.47 -10.42
N SER A 14 -22.42 -17.45 -9.24
CA SER A 14 -23.78 -16.92 -9.10
C SER A 14 -23.86 -15.40 -9.29
N GLN A 15 -22.80 -14.66 -8.94
CA GLN A 15 -22.71 -13.21 -9.15
C GLN A 15 -22.56 -12.82 -10.63
N PHE A 16 -22.11 -13.74 -11.49
CA PHE A 16 -21.85 -13.47 -12.91
C PHE A 16 -22.87 -14.08 -13.90
N GLY A 17 -23.90 -14.81 -13.43
CA GLY A 17 -25.03 -15.23 -14.26
C GLY A 17 -24.70 -16.20 -15.42
N ILE A 18 -23.60 -16.95 -15.35
CA ILE A 18 -23.12 -17.79 -16.46
C ILE A 18 -23.67 -19.23 -16.35
N LYS A 19 -24.47 -19.69 -17.33
CA LYS A 19 -24.90 -21.11 -17.43
C LYS A 19 -23.80 -21.96 -18.06
N PHE A 20 -23.36 -23.03 -17.38
CA PHE A 20 -22.28 -23.92 -17.83
C PHE A 20 -22.77 -25.36 -18.08
N HIS A 21 -22.61 -25.86 -19.31
CA HIS A 21 -22.86 -27.27 -19.69
C HIS A 21 -21.59 -28.00 -20.19
N GLY A 22 -20.41 -27.36 -20.18
CA GLY A 22 -19.19 -27.90 -20.80
C GLY A 22 -18.03 -28.29 -19.85
N VAL A 23 -18.11 -28.00 -18.55
CA VAL A 23 -16.94 -28.09 -17.64
C VAL A 23 -16.74 -29.51 -17.06
N GLN A 24 -17.75 -30.37 -17.08
CA GLN A 24 -17.62 -31.73 -16.55
C GLN A 24 -16.72 -32.64 -17.41
N ASN A 25 -16.60 -32.39 -18.73
CA ASN A 25 -15.76 -33.19 -19.62
C ASN A 25 -14.26 -32.88 -19.49
N LEU A 26 -13.88 -31.67 -19.06
CA LEU A 26 -12.48 -31.26 -18.87
C LEU A 26 -11.88 -31.82 -17.58
N ILE A 27 -12.70 -32.09 -16.56
CA ILE A 27 -12.26 -32.68 -15.29
C ILE A 27 -12.05 -34.21 -15.44
N ALA A 28 -12.79 -34.86 -16.34
CA ALA A 28 -12.60 -36.29 -16.63
C ALA A 28 -11.30 -36.56 -17.43
N GLN A 29 -10.94 -35.71 -18.39
CA GLN A 29 -9.73 -35.90 -19.22
C GLN A 29 -8.41 -35.63 -18.49
N SER A 30 -8.42 -34.85 -17.41
CA SER A 30 -7.22 -34.54 -16.62
C SER A 30 -6.85 -35.62 -15.61
N ILE A 31 -7.75 -36.57 -15.35
CA ILE A 31 -7.51 -37.71 -14.45
C ILE A 31 -6.92 -38.92 -15.20
N GLU A 32 -7.13 -39.04 -16.52
CA GLU A 32 -6.61 -40.17 -17.32
C GLU A 32 -5.16 -40.02 -17.81
N ILE A 33 -4.52 -38.87 -17.64
CA ILE A 33 -3.13 -38.63 -18.12
C ILE A 33 -2.07 -38.98 -17.06
N SER A 34 -2.45 -39.36 -15.83
CA SER A 34 -1.47 -39.66 -14.76
C SER A 34 -1.00 -41.12 -14.68
N GLU A 35 -1.40 -42.00 -15.61
CA GLU A 35 -0.98 -43.41 -15.60
C GLU A 35 -0.34 -43.80 -16.93
N GLY A 36 0.97 -43.56 -17.04
CA GLY A 36 1.79 -44.21 -18.07
C GLY A 36 3.05 -43.46 -18.42
N THR A 37 4.17 -43.81 -17.78
CA THR A 37 5.42 -44.19 -18.47
C THR A 37 6.54 -44.43 -17.45
N SER A 38 6.82 -45.71 -17.20
CA SER A 38 8.06 -46.17 -16.58
C SER A 38 9.11 -46.44 -17.66
N GLY A 39 10.26 -45.77 -17.60
CA GLY A 39 11.44 -46.22 -18.34
C GLY A 39 12.41 -45.13 -18.80
N ILE A 40 13.10 -44.44 -17.88
CA ILE A 40 14.36 -43.74 -18.18
C ILE A 40 15.28 -43.82 -16.94
N GLN A 41 16.26 -44.71 -16.96
CA GLN A 41 17.38 -44.73 -16.00
C GLN A 41 18.70 -44.64 -16.78
N ASN A 42 19.41 -43.51 -16.61
CA ASN A 42 20.87 -43.30 -16.71
C ASN A 42 21.32 -41.91 -17.21
N THR A 43 20.41 -40.98 -17.52
CA THR A 43 20.74 -39.56 -17.75
C THR A 43 20.48 -38.66 -16.53
N HIS A 44 19.74 -39.15 -15.53
CA HIS A 44 19.39 -38.39 -14.32
C HIS A 44 20.56 -38.15 -13.36
N THR A 45 21.53 -39.05 -13.28
CA THR A 45 22.62 -38.97 -12.30
C THR A 45 23.59 -37.84 -12.58
N LYS A 46 23.85 -37.53 -13.86
CA LYS A 46 24.81 -36.48 -14.26
C LYS A 46 24.23 -35.06 -14.10
N HIS A 47 22.95 -34.87 -14.45
CA HIS A 47 22.25 -33.61 -14.20
C HIS A 47 22.06 -33.34 -12.70
N SER A 48 21.86 -34.38 -11.89
CA SER A 48 21.74 -34.23 -10.44
C SER A 48 23.04 -33.79 -9.76
N THR A 49 24.21 -34.22 -10.26
CA THR A 49 25.51 -33.80 -9.72
C THR A 49 25.88 -32.37 -10.12
N GLU A 50 25.72 -31.98 -11.39
CA GLU A 50 26.03 -30.61 -11.85
C GLU A 50 25.14 -29.55 -11.16
N PHE A 51 23.87 -29.89 -10.94
CA PHE A 51 22.93 -29.03 -10.22
C PHE A 51 23.28 -28.86 -8.73
N LEU A 52 23.72 -29.93 -8.08
CA LEU A 52 24.13 -29.91 -6.67
C LEU A 52 25.46 -29.15 -6.48
N GLU A 53 26.41 -29.33 -7.40
CA GLU A 53 27.68 -28.58 -7.44
C GLU A 53 27.40 -27.07 -7.58
N SER A 54 26.52 -26.68 -8.51
CA SER A 54 26.13 -25.28 -8.68
C SER A 54 25.50 -24.65 -7.43
N ARG A 55 24.63 -25.38 -6.71
CA ARG A 55 24.05 -24.92 -5.44
C ARG A 55 25.09 -24.81 -4.33
N THR A 56 26.02 -25.76 -4.27
CA THR A 56 27.09 -25.78 -3.28
C THR A 56 28.03 -24.59 -3.48
N ASP A 57 28.41 -24.30 -4.73
CA ASP A 57 29.23 -23.14 -5.06
C ASP A 57 28.54 -21.82 -4.71
N LYS A 58 27.23 -21.72 -5.00
CA LYS A 58 26.43 -20.53 -4.66
C LYS A 58 26.27 -20.33 -3.15
N ALA A 59 26.09 -21.42 -2.39
CA ALA A 59 26.07 -21.37 -0.92
C ALA A 59 27.43 -20.97 -0.35
N LYS A 60 28.53 -21.45 -0.94
CA LYS A 60 29.88 -21.05 -0.56
C LYS A 60 30.12 -19.56 -0.84
N GLU A 61 29.76 -19.09 -2.03
CA GLU A 61 29.86 -17.67 -2.39
C GLU A 61 29.03 -16.79 -1.44
N PHE A 62 27.84 -17.25 -1.05
CA PHE A 62 27.02 -16.56 -0.05
C PHE A 62 27.77 -16.35 1.26
N TRP A 63 28.39 -17.39 1.81
CA TRP A 63 29.15 -17.26 3.07
C TRP A 63 30.44 -16.47 2.92
N GLU A 64 31.16 -16.61 1.80
CA GLU A 64 32.38 -15.83 1.54
C GLU A 64 32.09 -14.33 1.47
N LYS A 65 31.04 -13.93 0.76
CA LYS A 65 30.64 -12.52 0.66
C LYS A 65 30.00 -11.97 1.93
N ASN A 66 29.57 -12.85 2.83
CA ASN A 66 29.00 -12.49 4.12
C ASN A 66 29.87 -12.99 5.29
N TRP A 67 31.20 -13.06 5.09
CA TRP A 67 32.15 -13.55 6.10
C TRP A 67 32.07 -12.78 7.42
N ILE A 68 31.62 -11.51 7.41
CA ILE A 68 31.37 -10.73 8.63
C ILE A 68 30.29 -11.37 9.50
N ILE A 69 29.32 -12.08 8.91
CA ILE A 69 28.34 -12.88 9.67
C ILE A 69 29.06 -14.00 10.39
N THR A 70 29.89 -14.74 9.66
CA THR A 70 30.71 -15.83 10.18
C THR A 70 31.66 -15.35 11.27
N VAL A 71 32.29 -14.18 11.11
CA VAL A 71 33.22 -13.60 12.09
C VAL A 71 32.50 -12.94 13.26
N ALA A 72 31.36 -12.28 13.07
CA ALA A 72 30.54 -11.78 14.17
C ALA A 72 30.00 -12.93 15.04
N ILE A 73 29.69 -14.07 14.42
CA ILE A 73 29.35 -15.33 15.09
C ILE A 73 30.54 -15.88 15.89
N GLU A 74 31.75 -15.78 15.36
CA GLU A 74 32.96 -16.37 15.95
C GLU A 74 33.65 -15.48 17.01
N CYS A 75 33.49 -14.16 16.94
CA CYS A 75 34.29 -13.21 17.73
C CYS A 75 33.55 -12.46 18.85
N HIS A 76 32.22 -12.57 18.98
CA HIS A 76 31.51 -11.86 20.05
C HIS A 76 31.59 -12.65 21.38
N GLU A 77 32.43 -12.18 22.31
CA GLU A 77 32.66 -12.83 23.62
C GLU A 77 31.39 -12.98 24.49
N ASP A 78 30.34 -12.19 24.23
CA ASP A 78 29.03 -12.31 24.91
C ASP A 78 28.08 -13.34 24.27
N PHE A 79 28.44 -13.90 23.11
CA PHE A 79 27.67 -14.88 22.32
C PHE A 79 28.25 -16.31 22.44
N CYS A 80 29.11 -16.53 23.45
CA CYS A 80 30.06 -17.63 23.67
C CYS A 80 29.52 -19.05 23.90
N ASP A 81 28.48 -19.50 23.20
CA ASP A 81 28.38 -20.93 22.91
C ASP A 81 28.40 -21.16 21.40
N THR A 82 29.63 -21.24 20.89
CA THR A 82 30.00 -21.47 19.49
C THR A 82 29.35 -22.73 18.90
N ARG A 83 28.80 -23.64 19.72
CA ARG A 83 28.07 -24.82 19.25
C ARG A 83 26.69 -24.47 18.67
N PHE A 84 26.00 -23.49 19.25
CA PHE A 84 24.67 -23.09 18.78
C PHE A 84 24.74 -22.42 17.40
N HIS A 85 25.72 -21.54 17.19
CA HIS A 85 25.87 -20.85 15.90
C HIS A 85 26.31 -21.80 14.78
N LYS A 86 27.18 -22.78 15.07
CA LYS A 86 27.53 -23.84 14.12
C LYS A 86 26.31 -24.67 13.71
N SER A 87 25.42 -24.96 14.67
CA SER A 87 24.15 -25.65 14.40
C SER A 87 23.24 -24.81 13.49
N LEU A 88 23.10 -23.50 13.77
CA LEU A 88 22.28 -22.60 12.95
C LEU A 88 22.83 -22.45 11.52
N ILE A 89 24.16 -22.28 11.35
CA ILE A 89 24.80 -22.26 10.02
C ILE A 89 24.55 -23.59 9.30
N GLY A 90 24.68 -24.72 9.99
CA GLY A 90 24.38 -26.04 9.44
C GLY A 90 22.94 -26.13 8.93
N GLN A 91 21.97 -25.69 9.74
CA GLN A 91 20.55 -25.68 9.36
C GLN A 91 20.27 -24.73 8.19
N ILE A 92 20.93 -23.55 8.14
CA ILE A 92 20.80 -22.64 7.00
C ILE A 92 21.40 -23.26 5.73
N ASN A 93 22.53 -23.96 5.83
CA ASN A 93 23.09 -24.70 4.71
C ASN A 93 22.17 -25.82 4.23
N GLU A 94 21.51 -26.54 5.15
CA GLU A 94 20.50 -27.54 4.78
C GLU A 94 19.37 -26.90 3.95
N VAL A 95 18.93 -25.68 4.31
CA VAL A 95 17.98 -24.92 3.49
C VAL A 95 18.57 -24.55 2.14
N LEU A 96 19.72 -23.88 2.10
CA LEU A 96 20.29 -23.36 0.86
C LEU A 96 20.65 -24.46 -0.16
N LEU A 97 20.92 -25.68 0.32
CA LEU A 97 21.26 -26.83 -0.51
C LEU A 97 20.03 -27.68 -0.90
N SER A 98 18.89 -27.52 -0.21
CA SER A 98 17.66 -28.27 -0.48
C SER A 98 16.92 -27.75 -1.73
N GLU A 99 15.92 -28.49 -2.18
CA GLU A 99 15.02 -28.06 -3.25
C GLU A 99 14.23 -26.81 -2.83
N GLU A 100 14.18 -25.81 -3.73
CA GLU A 100 13.53 -24.50 -3.49
C GLU A 100 12.07 -24.63 -3.01
N GLY A 101 11.34 -25.62 -3.53
CA GLY A 101 9.96 -25.92 -3.10
C GLY A 101 9.82 -26.33 -1.63
N THR A 102 10.92 -26.67 -0.96
CA THR A 102 10.94 -27.05 0.47
C THR A 102 11.40 -25.92 1.39
N TRP A 103 11.93 -24.82 0.84
CA TRP A 103 12.54 -23.73 1.62
C TRP A 103 11.55 -23.08 2.59
N ALA A 104 10.31 -22.84 2.16
CA ALA A 104 9.30 -22.22 3.01
C ALA A 104 9.02 -23.04 4.29
N ILE A 105 8.94 -24.36 4.17
CA ILE A 105 8.72 -25.27 5.30
C ILE A 105 9.95 -25.28 6.22
N GLN A 106 11.15 -25.46 5.64
CA GLN A 106 12.37 -25.57 6.43
C GLN A 106 12.73 -24.26 7.15
N LEU A 107 12.47 -23.10 6.54
CA LEU A 107 12.66 -21.79 7.17
C LEU A 107 11.65 -21.57 8.30
N ASN A 108 10.38 -21.95 8.12
CA ASN A 108 9.40 -21.92 9.21
C ASN A 108 9.83 -22.78 10.40
N ASP A 109 10.31 -24.00 10.13
CA ASP A 109 10.86 -24.88 11.18
C ASP A 109 12.05 -24.24 11.90
N LEU A 110 12.88 -23.50 11.16
CA LEU A 110 14.03 -22.78 11.72
C LEU A 110 13.58 -21.64 12.66
N PHE A 111 12.54 -20.88 12.30
CA PHE A 111 11.94 -19.87 13.16
C PHE A 111 11.40 -20.46 14.46
N GLU A 112 10.70 -21.60 14.40
CA GLU A 112 10.14 -22.25 15.60
C GLU A 112 11.24 -22.82 16.50
N LYS A 113 12.30 -23.41 15.94
CA LYS A 113 13.44 -23.93 16.71
C LYS A 113 14.23 -22.81 17.41
N THR A 114 14.43 -21.68 16.73
CA THR A 114 15.22 -20.55 17.27
C THR A 114 14.42 -19.63 18.20
N LYS A 115 13.09 -19.80 18.30
CA LYS A 115 12.17 -18.95 19.06
C LYS A 115 12.56 -18.70 20.53
N LEU A 116 13.37 -19.60 21.11
CA LEU A 116 13.76 -19.58 22.52
C LEU A 116 15.13 -18.91 22.78
N ASN A 117 15.88 -18.52 21.75
CA ASN A 117 17.26 -18.00 21.92
C ASN A 117 17.48 -16.69 21.14
N GLY A 118 17.48 -15.57 21.86
CA GLY A 118 17.63 -14.23 21.28
C GLY A 118 18.87 -14.04 20.41
N PRO A 119 20.07 -14.36 20.90
CA PRO A 119 21.30 -14.39 20.10
C PRO A 119 21.18 -15.16 18.77
N GLU A 120 20.63 -16.37 18.78
CA GLU A 120 20.45 -17.16 17.55
C GLU A 120 19.46 -16.50 16.59
N GLN A 121 18.37 -15.94 17.12
CA GLN A 121 17.40 -15.20 16.30
C GLN A 121 18.03 -13.97 15.64
N ALA A 122 18.88 -13.22 16.36
CA ALA A 122 19.57 -12.07 15.80
C ALA A 122 20.46 -12.47 14.61
N VAL A 123 21.19 -13.58 14.73
CA VAL A 123 21.99 -14.17 13.66
C VAL A 123 21.11 -14.66 12.50
N LEU A 124 19.99 -15.32 12.80
CA LEU A 124 19.02 -15.74 11.80
C LEU A 124 18.48 -14.54 11.01
N PHE A 125 18.02 -13.48 11.68
CA PHE A 125 17.51 -12.28 11.00
C PHE A 125 18.60 -11.61 10.15
N HIS A 126 19.82 -11.54 10.66
CA HIS A 126 20.94 -10.99 9.92
C HIS A 126 21.23 -11.79 8.64
N THR A 127 21.16 -13.12 8.71
CA THR A 127 21.28 -14.02 7.56
C THR A 127 20.12 -13.86 6.58
N LEU A 128 18.87 -13.86 7.08
CA LEU A 128 17.66 -13.72 6.27
C LEU A 128 17.66 -12.43 5.46
N LYS A 129 18.10 -11.31 6.04
CA LYS A 129 18.30 -10.04 5.34
C LYS A 129 19.20 -10.17 4.10
N LYS A 130 20.16 -11.10 4.09
CA LYS A 130 21.15 -11.22 3.02
C LYS A 130 20.71 -12.14 1.90
N ILE A 131 19.94 -13.18 2.21
CA ILE A 131 19.49 -14.21 1.26
C ILE A 131 18.88 -13.61 -0.04
N PRO A 132 17.96 -12.63 0.01
CA PRO A 132 17.37 -12.04 -1.21
C PRO A 132 18.38 -11.34 -2.15
N ASN A 133 19.59 -11.02 -1.68
CA ASN A 133 20.62 -10.42 -2.53
C ASN A 133 21.39 -11.46 -3.36
N PHE A 134 21.21 -12.75 -3.06
CA PHE A 134 21.94 -13.87 -3.68
C PHE A 134 20.99 -14.83 -4.39
N TYR A 135 19.76 -14.93 -3.92
CA TYR A 135 18.76 -15.87 -4.40
C TYR A 135 17.52 -15.12 -4.86
N GLU A 136 17.02 -15.48 -6.04
CA GLU A 136 15.66 -15.15 -6.44
C GLU A 136 14.73 -16.07 -5.65
N LEU A 137 13.92 -15.49 -4.77
CA LEU A 137 13.10 -16.26 -3.85
C LEU A 137 11.71 -16.52 -4.46
N PRO A 138 11.23 -17.78 -4.44
CA PRO A 138 9.84 -18.09 -4.76
C PRO A 138 8.87 -17.31 -3.87
N TYR A 139 7.69 -16.99 -4.40
CA TYR A 139 6.67 -16.22 -3.69
C TYR A 139 6.32 -16.84 -2.33
N GLU A 140 6.17 -18.16 -2.27
CA GLU A 140 5.83 -18.92 -1.06
C GLU A 140 6.90 -18.78 0.02
N VAL A 141 8.17 -18.70 -0.38
CA VAL A 141 9.32 -18.49 0.54
C VAL A 141 9.29 -17.06 1.08
N VAL A 142 9.11 -16.07 0.20
CA VAL A 142 9.00 -14.67 0.62
C VAL A 142 7.84 -14.50 1.59
N LEU A 143 6.67 -15.06 1.27
CA LEU A 143 5.49 -15.03 2.12
C LEU A 143 5.79 -15.67 3.48
N ALA A 144 6.25 -16.92 3.52
CA ALA A 144 6.51 -17.63 4.77
C ALA A 144 7.47 -16.87 5.71
N VAL A 145 8.63 -16.43 5.20
CA VAL A 145 9.60 -15.69 6.02
C VAL A 145 9.05 -14.35 6.48
N TRP A 146 8.37 -13.63 5.59
CA TRP A 146 7.77 -12.35 5.89
C TRP A 146 6.68 -12.46 6.97
N GLU A 147 5.85 -13.51 6.93
CA GLU A 147 4.86 -13.77 7.96
C GLU A 147 5.50 -13.98 9.34
N GLN A 148 6.56 -14.78 9.40
CA GLN A 148 7.28 -15.05 10.64
C GLN A 148 7.92 -13.77 11.19
N LEU A 149 8.59 -12.98 10.35
CA LEU A 149 9.18 -11.71 10.74
C LEU A 149 8.13 -10.72 11.27
N ARG A 150 6.92 -10.71 10.71
CA ARG A 150 5.82 -9.89 11.23
C ARG A 150 5.33 -10.38 12.59
N ARG A 151 5.17 -11.69 12.80
CA ARG A 151 4.80 -12.25 14.11
C ARG A 151 5.83 -11.86 15.17
N VAL A 152 7.11 -12.01 14.83
CA VAL A 152 8.25 -11.59 15.66
C VAL A 152 8.17 -10.09 15.99
N TRP A 153 7.92 -9.24 15.00
CA TRP A 153 7.80 -7.78 15.18
C TRP A 153 6.68 -7.37 16.15
N HIS A 154 5.56 -8.10 16.12
CA HIS A 154 4.41 -7.85 17.00
C HIS A 154 4.55 -8.51 18.38
N THR A 155 5.59 -9.32 18.61
CA THR A 155 5.77 -10.06 19.86
C THR A 155 6.30 -9.14 20.95
N LYS A 156 5.67 -9.18 22.14
CA LYS A 156 6.10 -8.42 23.32
C LYS A 156 7.27 -9.07 24.06
N GLU A 157 7.44 -10.37 23.87
CA GLU A 157 8.50 -11.20 24.43
C GLU A 157 9.77 -11.00 23.60
N VAL A 158 10.47 -9.90 23.88
CA VAL A 158 11.80 -9.66 23.33
C VAL A 158 12.83 -10.14 24.35
N PRO A 159 13.84 -10.92 23.95
CA PRO A 159 14.95 -11.29 24.82
C PRO A 159 15.56 -10.04 25.45
N GLU A 160 15.66 -10.01 26.78
CA GLU A 160 16.15 -8.82 27.49
C GLU A 160 17.66 -8.64 27.28
N LYS A 161 18.38 -9.75 27.15
CA LYS A 161 19.77 -9.75 26.69
C LYS A 161 19.79 -9.48 25.17
N ASP A 162 20.61 -8.52 24.75
CA ASP A 162 20.82 -8.15 23.34
C ASP A 162 19.57 -7.63 22.61
N LYS A 163 18.58 -7.13 23.36
CA LYS A 163 17.30 -6.61 22.89
C LYS A 163 17.42 -5.63 21.72
N ASP A 164 18.36 -4.71 21.79
CA ASP A 164 18.54 -3.67 20.77
C ASP A 164 19.12 -4.26 19.48
N LEU A 165 20.09 -5.16 19.60
CA LEU A 165 20.69 -5.86 18.46
C LEU A 165 19.67 -6.77 17.77
N TRP A 166 18.91 -7.52 18.57
CA TRP A 166 17.82 -8.37 18.11
C TRP A 166 16.78 -7.54 17.35
N ARG A 167 16.31 -6.43 17.92
CA ARG A 167 15.33 -5.54 17.29
C ARG A 167 15.88 -4.93 16.01
N TYR A 168 17.13 -4.49 16.03
CA TYR A 168 17.80 -3.92 14.87
C TYR A 168 17.83 -4.91 13.70
N HIS A 169 18.28 -6.14 13.92
CA HIS A 169 18.34 -7.15 12.86
C HIS A 169 16.95 -7.63 12.42
N ALA A 170 16.00 -7.80 13.35
CA ALA A 170 14.61 -8.12 13.02
C ALA A 170 13.97 -7.04 12.13
N THR A 171 14.19 -5.76 12.45
CA THR A 171 13.69 -4.62 11.65
C THR A 171 14.24 -4.68 10.23
N LEU A 172 15.56 -4.86 10.08
CA LEU A 172 16.19 -4.86 8.77
C LEU A 172 15.81 -6.08 7.91
N ALA A 173 15.66 -7.24 8.54
CA ALA A 173 15.15 -8.42 7.85
C ALA A 173 13.71 -8.16 7.39
N LEU A 174 12.85 -7.64 8.26
CA LEU A 174 11.48 -7.31 7.91
C LEU A 174 11.41 -6.27 6.78
N ASP A 175 12.21 -5.19 6.84
CA ASP A 175 12.31 -4.18 5.77
C ASP A 175 12.69 -4.82 4.42
N THR A 176 13.65 -5.75 4.45
CA THR A 176 14.08 -6.45 3.23
C THR A 176 12.94 -7.26 2.63
N TYR A 177 12.23 -8.03 3.46
CA TYR A 177 11.11 -8.86 3.00
C TYR A 177 9.85 -8.04 2.69
N ASP A 178 9.64 -6.88 3.31
CA ASP A 178 8.61 -5.91 2.93
C ASP A 178 8.82 -5.47 1.47
N GLN A 179 10.07 -5.12 1.09
CA GLN A 179 10.38 -4.73 -0.28
C GLN A 179 10.21 -5.89 -1.28
N GLN A 180 10.62 -7.10 -0.90
CA GLN A 180 10.40 -8.29 -1.72
C GLN A 180 8.91 -8.58 -1.92
N MET A 181 8.13 -8.51 -0.85
CA MET A 181 6.68 -8.70 -0.91
C MET A 181 6.00 -7.62 -1.74
N ILE A 182 6.40 -6.35 -1.61
CA ILE A 182 5.91 -5.26 -2.47
C ILE A 182 6.23 -5.55 -3.94
N ALA A 183 7.45 -5.99 -4.26
CA ALA A 183 7.86 -6.31 -5.62
C ALA A 183 7.02 -7.46 -6.21
N GLN A 184 6.81 -8.53 -5.43
CA GLN A 184 5.95 -9.66 -5.80
C GLN A 184 4.50 -9.21 -6.01
N ILE A 185 3.91 -8.50 -5.06
CA ILE A 185 2.53 -7.97 -5.20
C ILE A 185 2.42 -7.09 -6.45
N ARG A 186 3.42 -6.24 -6.74
CA ARG A 186 3.45 -5.40 -7.94
C ARG A 186 3.60 -6.19 -9.24
N SER A 187 4.34 -7.29 -9.25
CA SER A 187 4.54 -8.14 -10.43
C SER A 187 3.27 -8.90 -10.83
N LEU A 188 2.33 -9.13 -9.91
CA LEU A 188 1.02 -9.75 -10.18
C LEU A 188 0.24 -8.94 -11.24
N LYS A 189 0.33 -9.27 -12.52
CA LYS A 189 -0.38 -8.55 -13.59
C LYS A 189 -1.76 -9.18 -13.78
N PRO A 190 -2.85 -8.39 -13.79
CA PRO A 190 -4.12 -8.90 -14.32
C PRO A 190 -3.89 -9.25 -15.80
N GLY A 191 -4.24 -10.48 -16.20
CA GLY A 191 -4.08 -10.94 -17.58
C GLY A 191 -4.67 -9.93 -18.57
N LYS A 192 -3.84 -9.39 -19.47
CA LYS A 192 -4.23 -8.37 -20.44
C LYS A 192 -5.00 -9.03 -21.59
N GLY A 193 -6.28 -8.69 -21.72
CA GLY A 193 -7.11 -9.00 -22.91
C GLY A 193 -8.14 -10.12 -22.72
N TRP A 194 -9.27 -10.01 -23.42
CA TRP A 194 -10.37 -10.98 -23.44
C TRP A 194 -9.95 -12.37 -23.97
N TRP A 195 -8.85 -12.43 -24.72
CA TRP A 195 -8.28 -13.66 -25.31
C TRP A 195 -6.89 -14.00 -24.78
N GLY A 196 -6.32 -13.18 -23.88
CA GLY A 196 -5.05 -13.44 -23.20
C GLY A 196 -5.22 -14.44 -22.06
N LEU A 197 -5.58 -15.66 -22.44
CA LEU A 197 -5.68 -16.90 -21.68
C LEU A 197 -6.35 -16.76 -20.30
N ILE A 198 -7.54 -17.36 -20.21
CA ILE A 198 -8.24 -17.68 -18.96
C ILE A 198 -7.26 -18.16 -17.86
N GLU A 199 -6.23 -18.92 -18.22
CA GLU A 199 -5.14 -19.38 -17.35
C GLU A 199 -4.30 -18.26 -16.70
N SER A 200 -3.92 -17.19 -17.43
CA SER A 200 -3.19 -16.06 -16.85
C SER A 200 -4.05 -15.26 -15.88
N ARG A 201 -5.35 -15.09 -16.18
CA ARG A 201 -6.30 -14.50 -15.24
C ARG A 201 -6.52 -15.41 -14.03
N ILE A 202 -6.67 -16.72 -14.23
CA ILE A 202 -6.81 -17.69 -13.14
C ILE A 202 -5.58 -17.68 -12.23
N ASN A 203 -4.37 -17.61 -12.79
CA ASN A 203 -3.14 -17.59 -11.99
C ASN A 203 -2.97 -16.27 -11.23
N PHE A 204 -3.27 -15.12 -11.86
CA PHE A 204 -3.32 -13.83 -11.15
C PHE A 204 -4.31 -13.86 -9.98
N TYR A 205 -5.53 -14.34 -10.22
CA TYR A 205 -6.52 -14.46 -9.15
C TYR A 205 -6.06 -15.47 -8.11
N ARG A 206 -5.41 -16.57 -8.48
CA ARG A 206 -4.93 -17.58 -7.53
C ARG A 206 -3.88 -16.99 -6.58
N GLU A 207 -2.76 -16.48 -7.09
CA GLU A 207 -1.67 -15.95 -6.26
C GLU A 207 -2.12 -14.75 -5.42
N PHE A 208 -2.95 -13.86 -5.99
CA PHE A 208 -3.47 -12.73 -5.22
C PHE A 208 -4.51 -13.15 -4.18
N ILE A 209 -5.38 -14.12 -4.49
CA ILE A 209 -6.32 -14.68 -3.50
C ILE A 209 -5.54 -15.39 -2.40
N ASP A 210 -4.52 -16.17 -2.73
CA ASP A 210 -3.68 -16.88 -1.75
C ASP A 210 -2.99 -15.86 -0.82
N PHE A 211 -2.48 -14.75 -1.35
CA PHE A 211 -1.99 -13.63 -0.53
C PHE A 211 -3.05 -13.08 0.42
N VAL A 212 -4.26 -12.79 -0.09
CA VAL A 212 -5.37 -12.24 0.70
C VAL A 212 -5.84 -13.22 1.78
N VAL A 213 -5.88 -14.51 1.45
CA VAL A 213 -6.21 -15.60 2.38
C VAL A 213 -5.15 -15.68 3.47
N ALA A 214 -3.87 -15.69 3.09
CA ALA A 214 -2.74 -15.69 4.03
C ALA A 214 -2.82 -14.48 4.99
N GLN A 215 -3.09 -13.27 4.48
CA GLN A 215 -3.30 -12.09 5.33
C GLN A 215 -4.43 -12.28 6.34
N ARG A 216 -5.51 -12.96 5.96
CA ARG A 216 -6.62 -13.26 6.87
C ARG A 216 -6.23 -14.30 7.92
N GLU A 217 -5.51 -15.34 7.53
CA GLU A 217 -5.05 -16.44 8.40
C GLU A 217 -4.01 -15.96 9.42
N MET A 218 -3.19 -14.96 9.09
CA MET A 218 -2.28 -14.31 10.03
C MET A 218 -2.98 -13.59 11.20
N GLY A 219 -4.32 -13.47 11.17
CA GLY A 219 -5.08 -12.96 12.32
C GLY A 219 -4.77 -11.49 12.61
N LEU A 220 -4.24 -11.22 13.81
CA LEU A 220 -3.83 -9.87 14.25
C LEU A 220 -2.50 -9.42 13.59
N HIS A 221 -1.74 -10.36 13.03
CA HIS A 221 -0.45 -10.06 12.40
C HIS A 221 -0.58 -9.79 10.91
N GLY A 222 -1.76 -9.97 10.32
CA GLY A 222 -2.02 -9.73 8.89
C GLY A 222 -2.47 -8.30 8.59
N PHE A 223 -2.42 -7.91 7.32
CA PHE A 223 -3.09 -6.70 6.85
C PHE A 223 -4.56 -6.98 6.55
N ARG A 224 -5.46 -6.18 7.14
CA ARG A 224 -6.89 -6.21 6.89
C ARG A 224 -7.26 -4.88 6.29
N LEU A 225 -8.01 -4.90 5.19
CA LEU A 225 -8.53 -3.69 4.59
C LEU A 225 -9.87 -3.34 5.24
N ALA A 226 -10.14 -2.06 5.42
CA ALA A 226 -11.38 -1.58 6.04
C ALA A 226 -12.53 -1.51 5.03
N GLY A 227 -12.23 -1.22 3.76
CA GLY A 227 -13.19 -1.16 2.68
C GLY A 227 -13.32 -2.45 1.87
N ASN A 228 -14.42 -2.55 1.11
CA ASN A 228 -14.66 -3.60 0.13
C ASN A 228 -14.11 -3.15 -1.23
N TRP A 229 -12.80 -3.31 -1.41
CA TRP A 229 -12.09 -2.81 -2.58
C TRP A 229 -12.05 -3.81 -3.74
N SER A 230 -11.92 -3.32 -4.98
CA SER A 230 -11.64 -4.17 -6.13
C SER A 230 -10.29 -4.89 -5.98
N PRO A 231 -10.04 -6.05 -6.61
CA PRO A 231 -8.74 -6.73 -6.50
C PRO A 231 -7.54 -5.84 -6.84
N GLU A 232 -7.67 -4.99 -7.87
CA GLU A 232 -6.65 -4.03 -8.28
C GLU A 232 -6.39 -2.95 -7.20
N ASP A 233 -7.44 -2.48 -6.54
CA ASP A 233 -7.35 -1.53 -5.44
C ASP A 233 -6.81 -2.21 -4.17
N GLN A 234 -7.24 -3.42 -3.85
CA GLN A 234 -6.70 -4.20 -2.73
C GLN A 234 -5.18 -4.37 -2.89
N LYS A 235 -4.72 -4.73 -4.09
CA LYS A 235 -3.29 -4.83 -4.42
C LYS A 235 -2.55 -3.53 -4.12
N ALA A 236 -3.12 -2.40 -4.52
CA ALA A 236 -2.57 -1.07 -4.27
C ALA A 236 -2.49 -0.75 -2.76
N LEU A 237 -3.55 -1.08 -2.03
CA LEU A 237 -3.67 -0.84 -0.59
C LEU A 237 -2.74 -1.72 0.23
N PHE A 238 -2.52 -2.97 -0.16
CA PHE A 238 -1.52 -3.81 0.48
C PHE A 238 -0.10 -3.25 0.30
N VAL A 239 0.26 -2.83 -0.92
CA VAL A 239 1.55 -2.15 -1.15
C VAL A 239 1.68 -0.90 -0.29
N PHE A 240 0.61 -0.12 -0.17
CA PHE A 240 0.56 1.06 0.69
C PHE A 240 0.77 0.70 2.16
N TRP A 241 0.05 -0.30 2.68
CA TRP A 241 0.13 -0.68 4.09
C TRP A 241 1.45 -1.36 4.47
N ILE A 242 2.04 -2.13 3.57
CA ILE A 242 3.38 -2.70 3.78
C ILE A 242 4.41 -1.56 3.86
N SER A 243 4.38 -0.63 2.90
CA SER A 243 5.24 0.56 2.89
C SER A 243 5.05 1.44 4.13
N ASN A 244 3.86 1.42 4.72
CA ASN A 244 3.48 2.25 5.86
C ASN A 244 3.13 1.41 7.09
N ARG A 245 3.86 0.30 7.34
CA ARG A 245 3.50 -0.65 8.42
C ARG A 245 3.37 -0.03 9.81
N VAL A 246 4.17 0.99 10.13
CA VAL A 246 4.12 1.72 11.41
C VAL A 246 2.85 2.56 11.51
N LEU A 247 2.37 3.11 10.40
CA LEU A 247 1.08 3.79 10.36
C LEU A 247 -0.05 2.78 10.51
N TYR A 248 0.02 1.65 9.80
CA TYR A 248 -1.00 0.59 9.88
C TYR A 248 -1.17 0.05 11.32
N SER A 249 -0.09 -0.20 12.06
CA SER A 249 -0.18 -0.66 13.45
C SER A 249 -0.86 0.35 14.38
N ARG A 250 -0.82 1.65 14.05
CA ARG A 250 -1.57 2.69 14.75
C ARG A 250 -3.04 2.70 14.34
N MET A 251 -3.42 2.14 13.20
CA MET A 251 -4.79 2.13 12.66
C MET A 251 -5.63 0.94 13.15
N GLU A 252 -5.01 -0.10 13.71
CA GLU A 252 -5.70 -1.32 14.19
C GLU A 252 -6.91 -1.03 15.10
N ARG A 253 -6.89 0.08 15.84
CA ARG A 253 -7.97 0.51 16.75
C ARG A 253 -8.95 1.51 16.15
N SER A 254 -8.86 1.82 14.86
CA SER A 254 -9.67 2.86 14.21
C SER A 254 -10.00 2.52 12.76
N PRO A 255 -10.92 1.56 12.56
CA PRO A 255 -11.30 1.11 11.22
C PRO A 255 -11.89 2.23 10.36
N ASN A 256 -12.61 3.20 10.94
CA ASN A 256 -13.16 4.33 10.18
C ASN A 256 -12.05 5.25 9.64
N LEU A 257 -11.02 5.53 10.45
CA LEU A 257 -9.86 6.30 9.99
C LEU A 257 -9.08 5.51 8.94
N GLN A 258 -8.92 4.21 9.14
CA GLN A 258 -8.31 3.34 8.14
C GLN A 258 -9.05 3.41 6.80
N LEU A 259 -10.38 3.32 6.82
CA LEU A 259 -11.22 3.43 5.63
C LEU A 259 -11.03 4.78 4.92
N VAL A 260 -10.92 5.87 5.68
CA VAL A 260 -10.59 7.20 5.13
C VAL A 260 -9.25 7.20 4.40
N LEU A 261 -8.20 6.65 5.01
CA LEU A 261 -6.87 6.59 4.40
C LEU A 261 -6.84 5.72 3.14
N GLU A 262 -7.53 4.56 3.18
CA GLU A 262 -7.68 3.70 2.01
C GLU A 262 -8.43 4.42 0.89
N THR A 263 -9.51 5.11 1.22
CA THR A 263 -10.31 5.89 0.26
C THR A 263 -9.49 6.99 -0.40
N GLN A 264 -8.77 7.80 0.39
CA GLN A 264 -7.90 8.86 -0.13
C GLN A 264 -6.80 8.32 -1.04
N MET A 265 -6.24 7.15 -0.73
CA MET A 265 -5.24 6.48 -1.56
C MET A 265 -5.82 6.07 -2.92
N ILE A 266 -7.01 5.46 -2.93
CA ILE A 266 -7.70 5.07 -4.17
C ILE A 266 -8.12 6.29 -4.99
N GLN A 267 -8.63 7.34 -4.35
CA GLN A 267 -8.95 8.60 -5.03
C GLN A 267 -7.69 9.21 -5.68
N THR A 268 -6.57 9.24 -4.97
CA THR A 268 -5.29 9.76 -5.50
C THR A 268 -4.84 8.98 -6.72
N ARG A 269 -4.94 7.64 -6.70
CA ARG A 269 -4.63 6.80 -7.86
C ARG A 269 -5.56 7.05 -9.03
N LEU A 270 -6.86 7.22 -8.77
CA LEU A 270 -7.85 7.50 -9.81
C LEU A 270 -7.56 8.85 -10.48
N ILE A 271 -7.22 9.87 -9.71
CA ILE A 271 -6.81 11.18 -10.22
C ILE A 271 -5.56 11.06 -11.10
N GLN A 272 -4.52 10.38 -10.61
CA GLN A 272 -3.29 10.16 -11.38
C GLN A 272 -3.56 9.38 -12.67
N ALA A 273 -4.39 8.34 -12.63
CA ALA A 273 -4.75 7.57 -13.81
C ALA A 273 -5.49 8.41 -14.86
N VAL A 274 -6.27 9.41 -14.44
CA VAL A 274 -6.89 10.38 -15.36
C VAL A 274 -5.83 11.33 -15.93
N GLN A 275 -4.95 11.88 -15.10
CA GLN A 275 -3.89 12.81 -15.52
C GLN A 275 -2.83 12.17 -16.43
N ASP A 276 -2.53 10.89 -16.24
CA ASP A 276 -1.59 10.15 -17.09
C ASP A 276 -2.19 9.83 -18.48
N HIS A 277 -3.49 10.07 -18.70
CA HIS A 277 -4.11 9.85 -19.99
C HIS A 277 -3.64 10.93 -20.99
N PRO A 278 -3.17 10.57 -22.20
CA PRO A 278 -2.57 11.50 -23.15
C PRO A 278 -3.49 12.67 -23.55
N ASP A 279 -4.80 12.47 -23.49
CA ASP A 279 -5.79 13.49 -23.87
C ASP A 279 -6.49 14.19 -22.70
N HIS A 280 -6.07 14.00 -21.44
CA HIS A 280 -6.85 14.46 -20.27
C HIS A 280 -7.11 15.98 -20.20
N LEU A 281 -6.30 16.80 -20.89
CA LEU A 281 -6.50 18.24 -20.99
C LEU A 281 -7.28 18.67 -22.23
N PHE A 282 -7.43 17.81 -23.23
CA PHE A 282 -8.10 18.17 -24.48
C PHE A 282 -9.60 17.89 -24.36
N PRO A 283 -10.48 18.87 -24.65
CA PRO A 283 -11.90 18.60 -24.83
C PRO A 283 -12.06 17.86 -26.17
N VAL A 284 -11.90 16.54 -26.16
CA VAL A 284 -12.13 15.72 -27.35
C VAL A 284 -13.64 15.56 -27.51
N GLN A 285 -14.15 15.94 -28.68
CA GLN A 285 -15.56 15.79 -29.09
C GLN A 285 -16.00 14.31 -29.26
N GLU A 286 -15.27 13.34 -28.68
CA GLU A 286 -15.52 11.92 -28.83
C GLU A 286 -16.20 11.34 -27.58
N VAL A 287 -17.31 10.66 -27.84
CA VAL A 287 -18.40 10.22 -26.95
C VAL A 287 -17.97 9.35 -25.76
N ASP A 288 -16.70 8.91 -25.66
CA ASP A 288 -16.22 7.97 -24.63
C ASP A 288 -15.34 8.61 -23.53
N GLN A 289 -14.65 9.73 -23.80
CA GLN A 289 -13.80 10.40 -22.78
C GLN A 289 -14.60 11.22 -21.77
N ASP A 290 -15.68 11.87 -22.23
CA ASP A 290 -16.67 12.48 -21.34
C ASP A 290 -17.26 11.42 -20.40
N GLY A 291 -17.48 10.20 -20.89
CA GLY A 291 -17.95 9.08 -20.08
C GLY A 291 -16.97 8.68 -18.97
N TRP A 292 -15.67 8.60 -19.28
CA TRP A 292 -14.64 8.24 -18.31
C TRP A 292 -14.42 9.33 -17.24
N ASN A 293 -14.27 10.60 -17.64
CA ASN A 293 -14.05 11.70 -16.71
C ASN A 293 -15.27 11.93 -15.81
N ASN A 294 -16.48 11.87 -16.35
CA ASN A 294 -17.71 11.97 -15.55
C ASN A 294 -17.85 10.79 -14.59
N LYS A 295 -17.46 9.58 -15.01
CA LYS A 295 -17.43 8.41 -14.13
C LYS A 295 -16.39 8.57 -13.01
N ALA A 296 -15.19 9.03 -13.33
CA ALA A 296 -14.14 9.29 -12.34
C ALA A 296 -14.61 10.35 -11.33
N GLN A 297 -15.19 11.46 -11.81
CA GLN A 297 -15.78 12.51 -10.96
C GLN A 297 -16.87 11.95 -10.04
N SER A 298 -17.80 11.15 -10.57
CA SER A 298 -18.86 10.53 -9.76
C SER A 298 -18.29 9.61 -8.67
N ILE A 299 -17.28 8.80 -9.00
CA ILE A 299 -16.59 7.92 -8.04
C ILE A 299 -15.91 8.77 -6.96
N LEU A 300 -15.15 9.80 -7.35
CA LEU A 300 -14.45 10.68 -6.42
C LEU A 300 -15.42 11.35 -5.45
N ILE A 301 -16.51 11.95 -5.95
CA ILE A 301 -17.54 12.60 -5.12
C ILE A 301 -18.16 11.60 -4.15
N SER A 302 -18.54 10.41 -4.63
CA SER A 302 -19.14 9.37 -3.78
C SER A 302 -18.16 8.91 -2.69
N GLN A 303 -16.89 8.74 -3.02
CA GLN A 303 -15.84 8.33 -2.09
C GLN A 303 -15.50 9.43 -1.08
N SER A 304 -15.53 10.71 -1.49
CA SER A 304 -15.30 11.83 -0.59
C SER A 304 -16.29 11.90 0.57
N GLN A 305 -17.49 11.33 0.40
CA GLN A 305 -18.46 11.25 1.49
C GLN A 305 -17.89 10.51 2.71
N THR A 306 -17.09 9.46 2.51
CA THR A 306 -16.43 8.72 3.60
C THR A 306 -15.52 9.64 4.44
N ILE A 307 -14.82 10.57 3.78
CA ILE A 307 -13.91 11.51 4.44
C ILE A 307 -14.71 12.59 5.17
N LEU A 308 -15.75 13.12 4.52
CA LEU A 308 -16.62 14.14 5.09
C LEU A 308 -17.39 13.61 6.30
N ASP A 309 -17.94 12.40 6.22
CA ASP A 309 -18.62 11.74 7.33
C ASP A 309 -17.68 11.54 8.53
N TYR A 310 -16.43 11.15 8.28
CA TYR A 310 -15.44 11.00 9.34
C TYR A 310 -15.09 12.35 9.99
N ILE A 311 -14.85 13.40 9.20
CA ILE A 311 -14.59 14.75 9.72
C ILE A 311 -15.78 15.26 10.52
N ASN A 312 -16.99 15.12 10.00
CA ASN A 312 -18.22 15.52 10.69
C ASN A 312 -18.42 14.71 11.99
N SER A 313 -18.00 13.44 12.03
CA SER A 313 -18.07 12.63 13.26
C SER A 313 -17.16 13.16 14.37
N ILE A 314 -15.99 13.71 14.00
CA ILE A 314 -15.09 14.38 14.95
C ILE A 314 -15.74 15.69 15.43
N GLU A 315 -16.17 16.55 14.49
CA GLU A 315 -16.80 17.86 14.81
C GLU A 315 -18.09 17.71 15.63
N SER A 316 -18.90 16.69 15.36
CA SER A 316 -20.16 16.45 16.10
C SER A 316 -19.94 16.01 17.54
N SER A 317 -18.77 15.43 17.84
CA SER A 317 -18.40 15.09 19.22
C SER A 317 -18.13 16.34 20.07
N ASP A 318 -17.84 17.49 19.44
CA ASP A 318 -17.66 18.79 20.10
C ASP A 318 -18.99 19.46 20.51
N LEU A 319 -20.12 19.08 19.90
CA LEU A 319 -21.40 19.81 20.05
C LEU A 319 -22.25 19.40 21.26
N TYR A 320 -21.88 18.35 21.98
CA TYR A 320 -22.54 17.93 23.24
C TYR A 320 -21.87 18.52 24.50
N GLU A 321 -20.94 19.45 24.31
CA GLU A 321 -20.08 20.05 25.32
C GLU A 321 -20.76 21.19 26.10
N TYR A 322 -21.93 20.92 26.70
CA TYR A 322 -22.54 21.84 27.68
C TYR A 322 -22.46 21.35 29.13
N ASP A 323 -21.95 20.14 29.39
CA ASP A 323 -21.72 19.71 30.77
C ASP A 323 -20.58 18.68 30.85
N ILE A 324 -19.59 18.97 31.71
CA ILE A 324 -18.51 18.10 32.23
C ILE A 324 -17.14 18.17 31.49
N ASN A 325 -16.18 18.78 32.20
CA ASN A 325 -14.76 19.04 31.91
C ASN A 325 -13.84 17.83 31.59
N ILE A 326 -14.35 16.69 31.11
CA ILE A 326 -13.55 15.47 30.89
C ILE A 326 -13.53 15.01 29.41
N GLU A 327 -14.54 15.36 28.60
CA GLU A 327 -14.67 14.86 27.22
C GLU A 327 -14.09 15.79 26.13
N SER A 328 -13.83 17.07 26.43
CA SER A 328 -13.20 18.04 25.51
C SER A 328 -11.83 17.60 24.97
N LYS A 329 -11.12 16.76 25.74
CA LYS A 329 -9.82 16.22 25.35
C LYS A 329 -9.92 15.14 24.26
N GLN A 330 -11.07 14.47 24.10
CA GLN A 330 -11.18 13.30 23.22
C GLN A 330 -11.38 13.68 21.74
N SER A 331 -12.12 14.76 21.48
CA SER A 331 -12.27 15.29 20.12
C SER A 331 -10.95 15.90 19.62
N ASP A 332 -10.26 16.68 20.46
CA ASP A 332 -8.92 17.18 20.18
C ASP A 332 -7.94 16.05 19.85
N LEU A 333 -7.97 14.94 20.60
CA LEU A 333 -7.13 13.77 20.32
C LEU A 333 -7.49 13.11 18.98
N SER A 334 -8.77 13.05 18.62
CA SER A 334 -9.23 12.47 17.36
C SER A 334 -8.83 13.35 16.16
N ALA A 335 -8.97 14.67 16.29
CA ALA A 335 -8.51 15.66 15.32
C ALA A 335 -6.98 15.63 15.15
N ILE A 336 -6.23 15.59 16.26
CA ILE A 336 -4.76 15.45 16.25
C ILE A 336 -4.36 14.14 15.58
N ARG A 337 -5.01 13.02 15.92
CA ARG A 337 -4.71 11.73 15.31
C ARG A 337 -4.99 11.75 13.82
N PHE A 338 -6.17 12.19 13.40
CA PHE A 338 -6.53 12.33 12.00
C PHE A 338 -5.48 13.16 11.27
N THR A 339 -5.25 14.41 11.67
CA THR A 339 -4.30 15.32 11.00
C THR A 339 -2.87 14.80 11.01
N SER A 340 -2.43 14.11 12.07
CA SER A 340 -1.10 13.47 12.10
C SER A 340 -0.95 12.38 11.02
N THR A 341 -2.01 11.60 10.74
CA THR A 341 -1.96 10.60 9.66
C THR A 341 -1.93 11.25 8.28
N GLN A 342 -2.59 12.38 8.12
CA GLN A 342 -2.68 13.10 6.85
C GLN A 342 -1.32 13.68 6.45
N LYS A 343 -0.49 14.07 7.42
CA LYS A 343 0.91 14.48 7.19
C LYS A 343 1.77 13.34 6.62
N THR A 344 1.50 12.10 7.00
CA THR A 344 2.22 10.92 6.48
C THR A 344 1.72 10.52 5.11
N VAL A 345 0.40 10.55 4.89
CA VAL A 345 -0.21 10.05 3.65
C VAL A 345 -0.21 11.08 2.52
N LYS A 346 -0.29 12.38 2.84
CA LYS A 346 -0.40 13.48 1.88
C LYS A 346 -1.48 13.20 0.82
N PRO A 347 -2.77 13.13 1.20
CA PRO A 347 -3.85 12.78 0.28
C PRO A 347 -3.86 13.74 -0.92
N TYR A 348 -4.02 13.21 -2.12
CA TYR A 348 -3.98 13.97 -3.37
C TYR A 348 -2.66 14.73 -3.62
N GLY A 349 -1.58 14.40 -2.89
CA GLY A 349 -0.33 15.16 -2.91
C GLY A 349 -0.37 16.45 -2.08
N LEU A 350 -1.46 16.71 -1.34
CA LEU A 350 -1.62 17.93 -0.55
C LEU A 350 -0.59 18.03 0.58
N GLU A 351 0.11 19.15 0.63
CA GLU A 351 0.98 19.51 1.74
C GLU A 351 0.26 20.45 2.69
N VAL A 352 -0.27 19.89 3.78
CA VAL A 352 -0.87 20.70 4.85
C VAL A 352 0.22 21.12 5.83
N ASP A 353 0.34 22.43 6.07
CA ASP A 353 1.37 22.99 6.95
C ASP A 353 1.28 22.35 8.36
N PRO A 354 2.37 21.70 8.82
CA PRO A 354 2.35 21.00 10.08
C PRO A 354 2.24 21.91 11.31
N VAL A 355 2.51 23.22 11.15
CA VAL A 355 2.43 24.24 12.21
C VAL A 355 0.98 24.64 12.49
N TRP A 356 0.05 24.41 11.57
CA TRP A 356 -1.36 24.76 11.78
C TRP A 356 -2.01 23.91 12.86
N LYS A 357 -3.04 24.46 13.52
CA LYS A 357 -3.84 23.71 14.48
C LYS A 357 -4.59 22.57 13.78
N ALA A 358 -4.84 21.47 14.49
CA ALA A 358 -5.52 20.30 13.93
C ALA A 358 -6.88 20.68 13.29
N GLN A 359 -7.64 21.57 13.95
CA GLN A 359 -8.91 22.06 13.42
C GLN A 359 -8.78 22.82 12.09
N ASP A 360 -7.72 23.62 11.92
CA ASP A 360 -7.47 24.33 10.66
C ASP A 360 -7.05 23.34 9.55
N GLN A 361 -6.20 22.36 9.90
CA GLN A 361 -5.82 21.29 8.97
C GLN A 361 -7.05 20.47 8.53
N MET A 362 -7.95 20.16 9.45
CA MET A 362 -9.21 19.47 9.17
C MET A 362 -10.10 20.27 8.22
N LYS A 363 -10.28 21.58 8.43
CA LYS A 363 -11.04 22.45 7.51
C LYS A 363 -10.51 22.40 6.08
N ILE A 364 -9.18 22.35 5.93
CA ILE A 364 -8.53 22.32 4.62
C ILE A 364 -8.74 20.96 3.95
N ILE A 365 -8.58 19.86 4.69
CA ILE A 365 -8.86 18.52 4.15
C ILE A 365 -10.35 18.37 3.80
N LYS A 366 -11.24 18.92 4.64
CA LYS A 366 -12.69 18.99 4.38
C LYS A 366 -12.96 19.74 3.09
N PHE A 367 -12.36 20.92 2.91
CA PHE A 367 -12.51 21.73 1.70
C PHE A 367 -12.09 20.94 0.45
N TRP A 368 -10.91 20.35 0.44
CA TRP A 368 -10.42 19.60 -0.71
C TRP A 368 -11.19 18.31 -0.96
N SER A 369 -11.72 17.67 0.07
CA SER A 369 -12.59 16.48 -0.09
C SER A 369 -13.95 16.86 -0.68
N THR A 370 -14.52 18.01 -0.29
CA THR A 370 -15.74 18.57 -0.88
C THR A 370 -15.56 18.93 -2.36
N TYR A 371 -14.39 19.45 -2.73
CA TYR A 371 -14.08 19.90 -4.08
C TYR A 371 -13.05 19.02 -4.80
N VAL A 372 -13.06 17.72 -4.51
CA VAL A 372 -12.06 16.74 -5.00
C VAL A 372 -11.98 16.70 -6.53
N GLN A 373 -13.06 17.03 -7.22
CA GLN A 373 -13.12 17.11 -8.69
C GLN A 373 -12.19 18.17 -9.28
N VAL A 374 -11.73 19.15 -8.49
CA VAL A 374 -10.72 20.13 -8.93
C VAL A 374 -9.44 19.43 -9.38
N PHE A 375 -9.04 18.35 -8.69
CA PHE A 375 -7.81 17.61 -9.01
C PHE A 375 -7.86 16.95 -10.40
N LEU A 376 -9.06 16.59 -10.89
CA LEU A 376 -9.22 16.07 -12.26
C LEU A 376 -8.97 17.15 -13.33
N LYS A 377 -9.09 18.44 -12.95
CA LYS A 377 -8.86 19.59 -13.83
C LYS A 377 -7.42 20.13 -13.70
N MET A 378 -6.61 19.54 -12.83
CA MET A 378 -5.18 19.83 -12.71
C MET A 378 -4.40 18.99 -13.70
N ARG A 379 -3.32 19.55 -14.24
CA ARG A 379 -2.42 18.86 -15.16
C ARG A 379 -1.65 17.74 -14.46
N ASN A 380 -1.00 18.05 -13.34
CA ASN A 380 -0.39 17.06 -12.47
C ASN A 380 -0.65 17.41 -10.99
N LEU A 381 -0.76 16.40 -10.14
CA LEU A 381 -0.70 16.60 -8.69
C LEU A 381 0.65 17.21 -8.29
N GLY A 382 0.63 18.23 -7.42
CA GLY A 382 1.83 18.89 -6.89
C GLY A 382 2.43 20.01 -7.77
N GLU A 383 1.97 20.19 -9.01
CA GLU A 383 2.44 21.29 -9.89
C GLU A 383 2.12 22.67 -9.32
N THR A 384 1.03 22.78 -8.56
CA THR A 384 0.52 24.05 -8.04
C THR A 384 0.60 24.14 -6.52
N GLY A 385 1.62 23.53 -5.91
CA GLY A 385 1.76 23.46 -4.44
C GLY A 385 1.71 24.84 -3.75
N SER A 386 2.35 25.87 -4.33
CA SER A 386 2.29 27.23 -3.78
C SER A 386 0.88 27.82 -3.81
N LEU A 387 0.07 27.51 -4.84
CA LEU A 387 -1.33 27.92 -4.93
C LEU A 387 -2.22 27.16 -3.94
N GLU A 388 -1.97 25.86 -3.75
CA GLU A 388 -2.68 25.04 -2.76
C GLU A 388 -2.50 25.59 -1.34
N ILE A 389 -1.29 26.05 -1.00
CA ILE A 389 -0.99 26.70 0.28
C ILE A 389 -1.78 28.00 0.44
N VAL A 390 -1.82 28.84 -0.60
CA VAL A 390 -2.59 30.10 -0.59
C VAL A 390 -4.07 29.82 -0.36
N ILE A 391 -4.64 28.86 -1.09
CA ILE A 391 -6.03 28.44 -0.90
C ILE A 391 -6.25 27.88 0.52
N GLY A 392 -5.31 27.10 1.04
CA GLY A 392 -5.33 26.62 2.43
C GLY A 392 -5.42 27.76 3.45
N ASN A 393 -4.67 28.85 3.25
CA ASN A 393 -4.75 30.04 4.10
C ASN A 393 -6.10 30.75 4.00
N LEU A 394 -6.66 30.86 2.79
CA LEU A 394 -7.99 31.43 2.58
C LEU A 394 -9.07 30.60 3.30
N VAL A 395 -9.02 29.28 3.15
CA VAL A 395 -9.93 28.32 3.82
C VAL A 395 -9.81 28.43 5.35
N LYS A 396 -8.59 28.51 5.87
CA LYS A 396 -8.32 28.68 7.31
C LYS A 396 -8.95 29.96 7.85
N ARG A 397 -8.85 31.07 7.10
CA ARG A 397 -9.42 32.38 7.50
C ARG A 397 -10.94 32.39 7.39
N ASN A 398 -11.49 31.94 6.26
CA ASN A 398 -12.93 31.93 6.02
C ASN A 398 -13.35 30.74 5.14
N TYR A 399 -13.61 29.60 5.78
CA TYR A 399 -14.06 28.38 5.10
C TYR A 399 -15.34 28.61 4.29
N MET A 400 -16.33 29.30 4.85
CA MET A 400 -17.65 29.45 4.23
C MET A 400 -17.60 30.30 2.96
N GLU A 401 -16.92 31.43 3.00
CA GLU A 401 -16.72 32.29 1.83
C GLU A 401 -15.93 31.55 0.75
N THR A 402 -14.79 30.94 1.12
CA THR A 402 -13.93 30.24 0.17
C THR A 402 -14.64 29.05 -0.48
N ALA A 403 -15.40 28.28 0.30
CA ALA A 403 -16.23 27.20 -0.22
C ALA A 403 -17.32 27.71 -1.17
N SER A 404 -18.03 28.78 -0.81
CA SER A 404 -19.08 29.36 -1.67
C SER A 404 -18.51 29.81 -3.01
N ILE A 405 -17.39 30.53 -3.00
CA ILE A 405 -16.73 31.02 -4.21
C ILE A 405 -16.20 29.85 -5.06
N MET A 406 -15.61 28.81 -4.44
CA MET A 406 -15.17 27.60 -5.17
C MET A 406 -16.33 26.89 -5.85
N LYS A 407 -17.47 26.76 -5.17
CA LYS A 407 -18.67 26.16 -5.75
C LYS A 407 -19.16 26.96 -6.96
N GLU A 408 -19.27 28.29 -6.83
CA GLU A 408 -19.64 29.16 -7.95
C GLU A 408 -18.65 29.07 -9.12
N PHE A 409 -17.35 29.06 -8.82
CA PHE A 409 -16.30 28.91 -9.83
C PHE A 409 -16.42 27.61 -10.60
N LEU A 410 -16.66 26.49 -9.92
CA LEU A 410 -16.80 25.18 -10.56
C LEU A 410 -18.04 25.11 -11.48
N SER A 411 -19.17 25.67 -11.07
CA SER A 411 -20.33 25.79 -11.94
C SER A 411 -20.04 26.69 -13.16
N TYR A 412 -19.35 27.81 -12.94
CA TYR A 412 -18.99 28.74 -14.02
C TYR A 412 -18.10 28.11 -15.11
N ILE A 413 -17.18 27.21 -14.74
CA ILE A 413 -16.31 26.54 -15.72
C ILE A 413 -16.96 25.32 -16.39
N GLU A 414 -17.99 24.72 -15.78
CA GLU A 414 -18.75 23.60 -16.36
C GLU A 414 -19.69 24.07 -17.48
N ASP A 415 -20.17 25.32 -17.42
CA ASP A 415 -21.04 25.93 -18.44
C ASP A 415 -20.33 26.27 -19.78
N GLY A 416 -19.10 25.82 -19.99
CA GLY A 416 -18.45 25.78 -21.31
C GLY A 416 -17.93 27.13 -21.84
N VAL A 417 -17.82 28.17 -21.01
CA VAL A 417 -17.52 29.53 -21.48
C VAL A 417 -16.04 29.79 -21.80
N HIS A 418 -15.10 28.87 -21.51
CA HIS A 418 -13.68 29.14 -21.78
C HIS A 418 -12.94 28.00 -22.49
N PRO A 419 -12.31 28.26 -23.65
CA PRO A 419 -11.37 27.34 -24.25
C PRO A 419 -10.15 27.14 -23.36
N LEU A 420 -9.50 25.98 -23.50
CA LEU A 420 -8.14 25.65 -23.07
C LEU A 420 -7.27 26.91 -22.85
N GLN A 421 -7.10 27.33 -21.59
CA GLN A 421 -6.17 28.38 -21.22
C GLN A 421 -4.95 27.76 -20.56
N THR A 422 -3.79 28.32 -20.87
CA THR A 422 -2.46 27.91 -20.37
C THR A 422 -2.32 27.99 -18.85
N ASN A 423 -3.23 28.68 -18.15
CA ASN A 423 -3.14 28.91 -16.72
C ASN A 423 -3.69 27.71 -15.92
N PRO A 424 -2.99 27.23 -14.88
CA PRO A 424 -3.47 26.17 -14.02
C PRO A 424 -4.82 26.49 -13.38
N ILE A 425 -5.63 25.46 -13.13
CA ILE A 425 -7.00 25.62 -12.62
C ILE A 425 -7.05 26.40 -11.29
N LEU A 426 -6.06 26.19 -10.41
CA LEU A 426 -5.98 26.89 -9.13
C LEU A 426 -5.62 28.38 -9.29
N ALA A 427 -4.84 28.74 -10.30
CA ALA A 427 -4.56 30.14 -10.61
C ALA A 427 -5.85 30.84 -11.09
N ARG A 428 -6.61 30.17 -11.95
CA ARG A 428 -7.91 30.66 -12.42
C ARG A 428 -8.91 30.82 -11.26
N PHE A 429 -8.91 29.86 -10.33
CA PHE A 429 -9.72 29.97 -9.11
C PHE A 429 -9.33 31.20 -8.29
N LEU A 430 -8.02 31.44 -8.05
CA LEU A 430 -7.58 32.61 -7.28
C LEU A 430 -7.88 33.94 -8.00
N GLU A 431 -7.79 33.99 -9.33
CA GLU A 431 -8.21 35.16 -10.12
C GLU A 431 -9.72 35.42 -9.92
N TYR A 432 -10.55 34.37 -10.06
CA TYR A 432 -11.99 34.46 -9.80
C TYR A 432 -12.31 34.87 -8.35
N PHE A 433 -11.60 34.27 -7.40
CA PHE A 433 -11.74 34.54 -5.98
C PHE A 433 -11.40 36.00 -5.65
N SER A 434 -10.28 36.52 -6.17
CA SER A 434 -9.87 37.90 -5.96
C SER A 434 -10.92 38.90 -6.47
N ALA A 435 -11.61 38.58 -7.56
CA ALA A 435 -12.67 39.43 -8.11
C ALA A 435 -14.00 39.35 -7.33
N LYS A 436 -14.20 38.32 -6.49
CA LYS A 436 -15.47 38.02 -5.82
C LYS A 436 -15.45 38.24 -4.32
N THR A 437 -14.31 38.05 -3.66
CA THR A 437 -14.19 38.27 -2.22
C THR A 437 -14.44 39.74 -1.87
N GLN A 438 -15.12 39.96 -0.75
CA GLN A 438 -15.32 41.30 -0.20
C GLN A 438 -14.26 41.67 0.86
N SER A 439 -13.41 40.72 1.26
CA SER A 439 -12.33 40.96 2.24
C SER A 439 -11.08 41.50 1.54
N PRO A 440 -10.62 42.72 1.88
CA PRO A 440 -9.38 43.28 1.35
C PRO A 440 -8.16 42.41 1.68
N GLU A 441 -8.13 41.79 2.87
CA GLU A 441 -7.03 40.94 3.31
C GLU A 441 -6.94 39.64 2.53
N GLN A 442 -8.08 38.99 2.27
CA GLN A 442 -8.14 37.77 1.46
C GLN A 442 -7.89 38.06 -0.03
N ASN A 443 -8.40 39.18 -0.55
CA ASN A 443 -8.07 39.66 -1.89
C ASN A 443 -6.56 39.84 -2.07
N LYS A 444 -5.92 40.54 -1.13
CA LYS A 444 -4.46 40.75 -1.13
C LYS A 444 -3.69 39.43 -1.09
N GLU A 445 -4.13 38.47 -0.27
CA GLU A 445 -3.51 37.15 -0.16
C GLU A 445 -3.62 36.35 -1.46
N ALA A 446 -4.80 36.35 -2.11
CA ALA A 446 -4.99 35.69 -3.40
C ALA A 446 -4.11 36.32 -4.50
N LEU A 447 -4.06 37.65 -4.59
CA LEU A 447 -3.25 38.37 -5.58
C LEU A 447 -1.75 38.17 -5.36
N GLU A 448 -1.29 38.15 -4.11
CA GLU A 448 0.10 37.88 -3.79
C GLU A 448 0.48 36.43 -4.12
N GLY A 449 -0.40 35.47 -3.82
CA GLY A 449 -0.21 34.07 -4.21
C GLY A 449 -0.06 33.89 -5.72
N LEU A 450 -0.91 34.56 -6.50
CA LEU A 450 -0.81 34.57 -7.97
C LEU A 450 0.50 35.19 -8.45
N ARG A 451 0.92 36.30 -7.84
CA ARG A 451 2.18 36.98 -8.18
C ARG A 451 3.39 36.07 -7.94
N LEU A 452 3.45 35.41 -6.78
CA LEU A 452 4.54 34.50 -6.43
C LEU A 452 4.58 33.29 -7.37
N PHE A 453 3.43 32.68 -7.65
CA PHE A 453 3.35 31.55 -8.58
C PHE A 453 3.86 31.88 -9.98
N ARG A 454 3.52 33.07 -10.51
CA ARG A 454 4.04 33.52 -11.82
C ARG A 454 5.56 33.68 -11.80
N ILE A 455 6.13 34.24 -10.73
CA ILE A 455 7.58 34.37 -10.57
C ILE A 455 8.27 32.99 -10.53
N GLU A 456 7.66 32.00 -9.88
CA GLU A 456 8.20 30.63 -9.80
C GLU A 456 8.26 29.91 -11.16
N HIS A 457 7.43 30.29 -12.13
CA HIS A 457 7.23 29.57 -13.40
C HIS A 457 7.59 30.38 -14.65
N GLU A 458 8.05 31.64 -14.50
CA GLU A 458 8.53 32.51 -15.59
C GLU A 458 10.07 32.49 -15.76
N PHE A 459 10.78 31.57 -15.10
CA PHE A 459 12.22 31.27 -15.28
C PHE A 459 12.42 29.81 -15.66
#